data_AF-A0A7S2CA56-F1
#
_entry.id   AF-A0A7S2CA56-F1
#
_cell.length_a   1.000
_cell.length_b   1.000
_cell.length_c   1.000
_cell.angle_alpha   90.00
_cell.angle_beta   90.00
_cell.angle_gamma   90.00
#
_symmetry.space_group_name_H-M   'P 1'
#
loop_
_entity.id
_entity.type
_entity.pdbx_description
1 polymer ?
#
loop_
_entity_poly.entity_id
_entity_poly.type
_entity_poly.pdbx_seq_one_letter_code
_entity_poly.pdbx_strand_id
1 'polypeptide(L)'
;GVPRKPPAPLAFVRAGERWEVGIGLSPTSGFLHHTFVNCMAMTRGGTHLVHVLAPVVKAITAEVKRRDPDLRVPVSLVKAHLLVVVNCVVENPVFDSQMKDRLVSNPSSFGSSCSLPPEY
;
A
#
# COMPACT_ATOMS: atom_id res chain seq x y z
N GLY A 1 -22.38 -22.24 15.03
CA GLY A 1 -21.77 -21.38 14.01
C GLY A 1 -20.40 -20.95 14.49
N VAL A 2 -19.36 -21.11 13.69
CA VAL A 2 -18.00 -20.69 14.06
C VAL A 2 -18.01 -19.17 14.30
N PRO A 3 -17.54 -18.67 15.46
CA PRO A 3 -17.46 -17.23 15.68
C PRO A 3 -16.52 -16.63 14.63
N ARG A 4 -17.06 -15.71 13.81
CA ARG A 4 -16.24 -14.94 12.87
C ARG A 4 -15.29 -14.08 13.71
N LYS A 5 -13.99 -14.35 13.62
CA LYS A 5 -12.96 -13.48 14.19
C LYS A 5 -13.27 -12.05 13.72
N PRO A 6 -13.30 -11.04 14.62
CA PRO A 6 -13.51 -9.67 14.20
C PRO A 6 -12.49 -9.31 13.12
N PRO A 7 -12.87 -8.49 12.11
CA PRO A 7 -11.95 -8.09 11.06
C PRO A 7 -10.66 -7.55 11.68
N ALA A 8 -9.51 -7.96 11.13
CA ALA A 8 -8.24 -7.40 11.57
C ALA A 8 -8.31 -5.86 11.47
N PRO A 9 -7.76 -5.12 12.44
CA PRO A 9 -7.78 -3.67 12.41
C PRO A 9 -7.13 -3.17 11.11
N LEU A 10 -7.87 -2.34 10.38
CA LEU A 10 -7.44 -1.66 9.17
C LEU A 10 -7.31 -0.17 9.50
N ALA A 11 -6.10 0.37 9.41
CA ALA A 11 -5.89 1.80 9.43
C ALA A 11 -6.35 2.37 8.08
N PHE A 12 -7.17 3.42 8.11
CA PHE A 12 -7.66 4.09 6.91
C PHE A 12 -7.38 5.58 6.97
N VAL A 13 -6.89 6.13 5.86
CA VAL A 13 -6.61 7.56 5.71
C VAL A 13 -6.99 8.04 4.31
N ARG A 14 -7.55 9.25 4.25
CA ARG A 14 -7.71 10.02 3.01
C ARG A 14 -6.57 11.03 2.94
N ALA A 15 -5.57 10.76 2.11
CA ALA A 15 -4.38 11.57 1.95
C ALA A 15 -4.58 12.63 0.85
N GLY A 16 -5.46 13.59 1.13
CA GLY A 16 -5.95 14.57 0.14
C GLY A 16 -7.10 14.05 -0.71
N GLU A 17 -7.43 14.77 -1.78
CA GLU A 17 -8.62 14.47 -2.61
C GLU A 17 -8.44 13.28 -3.57
N ARG A 18 -7.19 12.95 -3.90
CA ARG A 18 -6.86 11.96 -4.94
C ARG A 18 -6.32 10.64 -4.39
N TRP A 19 -6.25 10.46 -3.06
CA TRP A 19 -5.66 9.27 -2.45
C TRP A 19 -6.45 8.82 -1.23
N GLU A 20 -6.89 7.58 -1.26
CA GLU A 20 -7.45 6.87 -0.11
C GLU A 20 -6.64 5.59 0.09
N VAL A 21 -6.17 5.38 1.31
CA VAL A 21 -5.25 4.30 1.64
C VAL A 21 -5.77 3.55 2.86
N GLY A 22 -5.87 2.22 2.73
CA GLY A 22 -6.12 1.29 3.82
C GLY A 22 -4.90 0.39 4.03
N ILE A 23 -4.45 0.24 5.27
CA ILE A 23 -3.32 -0.64 5.64
C ILE A 23 -3.75 -1.53 6.79
N GLY A 24 -3.49 -2.83 6.66
CA GLY A 24 -3.77 -3.81 7.69
C GLY A 24 -2.84 -5.01 7.63
N LEU A 25 -3.08 -5.98 8.50
CA LEU A 25 -2.35 -7.23 8.51
C LEU A 25 -2.91 -8.20 7.46
N SER A 26 -2.02 -8.84 6.72
CA SER A 26 -2.39 -9.93 5.84
C SER A 26 -2.92 -11.12 6.66
N PRO A 27 -4.06 -11.73 6.29
CA PRO A 27 -4.61 -12.91 6.96
C PRO A 27 -3.84 -14.20 6.63
N THR A 28 -3.03 -14.21 5.58
CA THR A 28 -2.37 -15.42 5.04
C THR A 28 -0.84 -15.35 5.06
N SER A 29 -0.26 -14.32 5.68
CA SER A 29 1.20 -14.06 5.67
C SER A 29 1.80 -13.99 4.26
N GLY A 30 1.00 -13.58 3.28
CA GLY A 30 1.43 -13.19 1.94
C GLY A 30 1.02 -11.75 1.66
N PHE A 31 1.84 -11.01 0.92
CA PHE A 31 1.51 -9.63 0.58
C PHE A 31 0.21 -9.59 -0.24
N LEU A 32 -0.78 -8.85 0.25
CA LEU A 32 -2.07 -8.67 -0.42
C LEU A 32 -2.27 -7.21 -0.79
N HIS A 33 -2.77 -6.99 -2.00
CA HIS A 33 -3.10 -5.66 -2.48
C HIS A 33 -4.43 -5.61 -3.23
N HIS A 34 -5.18 -4.53 -3.03
CA HIS A 34 -6.36 -4.22 -3.83
C HIS A 34 -6.28 -2.75 -4.18
N THR A 35 -5.90 -2.44 -5.41
CA THR A 35 -5.65 -1.05 -5.79
C THR A 35 -6.38 -0.65 -7.06
N PHE A 36 -6.83 0.59 -7.08
CA PHE A 36 -7.59 1.19 -8.16
C PHE A 36 -6.96 2.51 -8.57
N VAL A 37 -6.81 2.72 -9.87
CA VAL A 37 -6.33 3.98 -10.45
C VAL A 37 -7.38 4.45 -11.45
N ASN A 38 -7.96 5.63 -11.22
CA ASN A 38 -9.06 6.17 -12.04
C ASN A 38 -10.18 5.13 -12.27
N CYS A 39 -10.61 4.48 -11.19
CA CYS A 39 -11.62 3.41 -11.17
C CYS A 39 -11.25 2.09 -11.89
N MET A 40 -10.03 1.94 -12.41
CA MET A 40 -9.55 0.68 -12.99
C MET A 40 -8.78 -0.15 -11.95
N ALA A 41 -9.01 -1.46 -11.91
CA ALA A 41 -8.33 -2.36 -10.97
C ALA A 41 -6.91 -2.70 -11.44
N MET A 42 -5.92 -2.39 -10.61
CA MET A 42 -4.51 -2.70 -10.86
C MET A 42 -4.15 -4.03 -10.19
N THR A 43 -4.59 -5.16 -10.78
CA THR A 43 -4.42 -6.50 -10.17
C THR A 43 -2.95 -6.93 -10.04
N ARG A 44 -2.06 -6.43 -10.92
CA ARG A 44 -0.60 -6.58 -10.82
C ARG A 44 0.09 -5.41 -10.09
N GLY A 45 -0.69 -4.47 -9.53
CA GLY A 45 -0.17 -3.34 -8.75
C GLY A 45 0.44 -2.27 -9.66
N GLY A 46 1.53 -1.64 -9.23
CA GLY A 46 2.17 -0.60 -10.04
C GLY A 46 2.96 0.40 -9.21
N THR A 47 3.40 1.46 -9.88
CA THR A 47 4.19 2.54 -9.28
C THR A 47 3.45 3.28 -8.17
N HIS A 48 2.13 3.43 -8.25
CA HIS A 48 1.28 4.03 -7.20
C HIS A 48 1.32 3.23 -5.90
N LEU A 49 1.25 1.90 -5.99
CA LEU A 49 1.35 1.03 -4.82
C LEU A 49 2.73 1.10 -4.19
N VAL A 50 3.79 1.11 -5.01
CA VAL A 50 5.17 1.25 -4.51
C VAL A 50 5.36 2.60 -3.81
N HIS A 51 4.81 3.68 -4.37
CA HIS A 51 4.81 5.02 -3.78
C HIS A 51 4.21 5.04 -2.38
N VAL A 52 3.05 4.38 -2.19
CA VAL A 52 2.39 4.27 -0.88
C VAL A 52 3.15 3.35 0.08
N LEU A 53 3.65 2.20 -0.40
CA LEU A 53 4.31 1.20 0.45
C LEU A 53 5.66 1.64 1.00
N ALA A 54 6.43 2.41 0.24
CA ALA A 54 7.79 2.78 0.62
C ALA A 54 7.88 3.46 2.01
N PRO A 55 7.11 4.52 2.32
CA PRO A 55 7.13 5.14 3.64
C PRO A 55 6.62 4.21 4.74
N VAL A 56 5.57 3.41 4.48
CA VAL A 56 4.97 2.48 5.46
C VAL A 56 6.00 1.44 5.91
N VAL A 57 6.62 0.77 4.95
CA VAL A 57 7.63 -0.26 5.22
C VAL A 57 8.83 0.35 5.94
N LYS A 58 9.27 1.54 5.53
CA LYS A 58 10.38 2.25 6.19
C LYS A 58 10.05 2.55 7.66
N ALA A 59 8.85 3.04 7.95
CA ALA A 59 8.40 3.34 9.31
C ALA A 59 8.35 2.08 10.19
N ILE A 60 7.75 1.00 9.67
CA ILE A 60 7.67 -0.28 10.40
C ILE A 60 9.07 -0.84 10.66
N THR A 61 9.95 -0.86 9.65
CA THR A 61 11.32 -1.35 9.83
C THR A 61 12.11 -0.52 10.85
N ALA A 62 11.93 0.81 10.86
CA ALA A 62 12.55 1.68 11.84
C ALA A 62 12.03 1.39 13.27
N GLU A 63 10.72 1.20 13.43
CA GLU A 63 10.11 0.88 14.73
C GLU A 63 10.53 -0.50 15.24
N VAL A 64 10.62 -1.50 14.38
CA VAL A 64 11.15 -2.83 14.74
C VAL A 64 12.57 -2.70 15.26
N LYS A 65 13.45 -2.01 14.54
CA LYS A 65 14.84 -1.78 14.95
C LYS A 65 14.94 -0.98 16.26
N ARG A 66 14.00 -0.06 16.50
CA ARG A 66 13.94 0.71 17.75
C ARG A 66 13.56 -0.16 18.94
N ARG A 67 12.64 -1.13 18.75
CA ARG A 67 12.20 -2.06 19.82
C ARG A 67 13.21 -3.17 20.07
N ASP A 68 13.81 -3.69 19.01
CA ASP A 68 14.80 -4.76 19.06
C ASP A 68 15.92 -4.46 18.05
N PRO A 69 17.04 -3.85 18.51
CA PRO A 69 18.15 -3.47 17.65
C PRO A 69 18.90 -4.64 17.02
N ASP A 70 18.87 -5.82 17.66
CA ASP A 70 19.59 -7.02 17.21
C ASP A 70 18.77 -7.83 16.20
N LEU A 71 17.45 -7.67 16.24
CA LEU A 71 16.54 -8.32 15.30
C LEU A 71 16.70 -7.77 13.88
N ARG A 72 17.19 -8.64 12.97
CA ARG A 72 17.30 -8.36 11.54
C ARG A 72 16.03 -8.80 10.81
N VAL A 73 15.16 -7.85 10.48
CA VAL A 73 13.96 -8.11 9.66
C VAL A 73 14.16 -7.62 8.23
N PRO A 74 14.13 -8.52 7.23
CA PRO A 74 14.14 -8.12 5.82
C PRO A 74 12.90 -7.30 5.46
N VAL A 75 13.06 -6.30 4.60
CA VAL A 75 11.94 -5.49 4.04
C VAL A 75 10.89 -6.37 3.37
N SER A 76 11.31 -7.45 2.70
CA SER A 76 10.40 -8.43 2.08
C SER A 76 9.50 -9.11 3.10
N LEU A 77 10.01 -9.40 4.30
CA LEU A 77 9.24 -10.02 5.38
C LEU A 77 8.18 -9.05 5.92
N VAL A 78 8.52 -7.78 6.10
CA VAL A 78 7.53 -6.75 6.48
C VAL A 78 6.41 -6.69 5.45
N LYS A 79 6.76 -6.55 4.17
CA LYS A 79 5.78 -6.48 3.07
C LYS A 79 4.88 -7.70 3.02
N ALA A 80 5.42 -8.91 3.21
CA ALA A 80 4.64 -10.14 3.19
C ALA A 80 3.51 -10.18 4.23
N HIS A 81 3.60 -9.39 5.30
CA HIS A 81 2.58 -9.33 6.36
C HIS A 81 1.56 -8.20 6.16
N LEU A 82 1.60 -7.47 5.04
CA LEU A 82 0.71 -6.35 4.78
C LEU A 82 -0.44 -6.72 3.84
N LEU A 83 -1.62 -6.22 4.18
CA LEU A 83 -2.73 -5.99 3.27
C LEU A 83 -2.80 -4.49 2.99
N VAL A 84 -2.76 -4.10 1.71
CA VAL A 84 -2.82 -2.69 1.32
C VAL A 84 -3.94 -2.46 0.31
N VAL A 85 -4.77 -1.47 0.59
CA VAL A 85 -5.82 -0.98 -0.30
C VAL A 85 -5.47 0.44 -0.71
N VAL A 86 -5.50 0.73 -2.01
CA VAL A 86 -5.23 2.09 -2.53
C VAL A 86 -6.29 2.44 -3.55
N ASN A 87 -6.98 3.55 -3.37
CA ASN A 87 -7.80 4.17 -4.39
C ASN A 87 -7.18 5.52 -4.74
N CYS A 88 -6.81 5.74 -5.99
CA CYS A 88 -6.23 7.02 -6.38
C CYS A 88 -6.60 7.52 -7.77
N VAL A 89 -6.41 8.83 -7.95
CA VAL A 89 -6.58 9.53 -9.21
C VAL A 89 -5.22 10.00 -9.72
N VAL A 90 -4.84 9.52 -10.91
CA VAL A 90 -3.56 9.81 -11.57
C VAL A 90 -3.81 10.57 -12.86
N GLU A 91 -3.08 11.67 -13.07
CA GLU A 91 -3.11 12.42 -14.32
C GLU A 91 -2.40 11.65 -15.44
N ASN A 92 -3.05 11.56 -16.61
CA ASN A 92 -2.53 10.91 -17.81
C ASN A 92 -1.83 9.55 -17.52
N PRO A 93 -2.55 8.57 -16.94
CA PRO A 93 -1.94 7.34 -16.48
C PRO A 93 -1.39 6.51 -17.65
N VAL A 94 -0.19 5.97 -17.46
CA VAL A 94 0.50 5.08 -18.39
C VAL A 94 0.53 3.67 -17.79
N PHE A 95 0.14 2.69 -18.60
CA PHE A 95 0.08 1.28 -18.22
C PHE A 95 1.09 0.46 -19.02
N ASP A 96 1.51 -0.68 -18.48
CA ASP A 96 2.48 -1.55 -19.17
C ASP A 96 1.89 -2.26 -20.40
N SER A 97 0.56 -2.35 -20.48
CA SER A 97 -0.17 -3.14 -21.47
C SER A 97 -1.60 -2.63 -21.66
N GLN A 98 -2.28 -3.15 -22.68
CA GLN A 98 -3.68 -2.82 -22.98
C GLN A 98 -4.65 -3.29 -21.88
N MET A 99 -4.31 -4.33 -21.12
CA MET A 99 -5.14 -4.82 -20.02
C MET A 99 -5.23 -3.81 -18.86
N LYS A 100 -4.31 -2.82 -18.82
CA LYS A 100 -4.27 -1.74 -17.81
C LYS A 100 -4.35 -2.25 -16.37
N ASP A 101 -3.77 -3.40 -16.11
CA ASP A 101 -3.75 -4.06 -14.80
C ASP A 101 -2.47 -3.76 -14.00
N ARG A 102 -1.55 -2.97 -14.58
CA ARG A 102 -0.35 -2.44 -13.94
C ARG A 102 -0.04 -1.00 -14.34
N LEU A 103 0.01 -0.08 -13.37
CA LEU A 103 0.43 1.31 -13.58
C LEU A 103 1.97 1.41 -13.66
N VAL A 104 2.48 2.16 -14.65
CA VAL A 104 3.91 2.44 -14.85
C VAL A 104 4.26 3.92 -14.92
N SER A 105 3.29 4.83 -14.79
CA SER A 105 3.55 6.28 -14.65
C SER A 105 4.59 6.55 -13.57
N ASN A 106 5.48 7.51 -13.81
CA ASN A 106 6.45 7.94 -12.80
C ASN A 106 5.70 8.64 -11.65
N PRO A 107 6.04 8.40 -10.37
CA PRO A 107 5.39 9.09 -9.26
C PRO A 107 5.40 10.62 -9.35
N SER A 108 6.45 11.20 -9.93
CA SER A 108 6.52 12.66 -10.17
C SER A 108 5.49 13.17 -11.18
N SER A 109 4.95 12.32 -12.04
CA SER A 109 3.94 12.66 -13.05
C SER A 109 2.51 12.32 -12.63
N PHE A 110 2.27 11.94 -11.38
CA PHE A 110 0.91 11.60 -10.93
C PHE A 110 -0.05 12.80 -10.86
N GLY A 111 0.49 14.03 -10.88
CA GLY A 111 -0.27 15.26 -10.65
C GLY A 111 -0.67 15.47 -9.18
N SER A 112 -0.25 14.58 -8.28
CA SER A 112 -0.41 14.66 -6.83
C SER A 112 0.55 13.69 -6.14
N SER A 113 0.73 13.82 -4.83
CA SER A 113 1.52 12.89 -4.04
C SER A 113 0.71 12.38 -2.85
N CYS A 114 0.78 11.07 -2.59
CA CYS A 114 0.25 10.50 -1.35
C CYS A 114 1.23 10.78 -0.19
N SER A 115 0.81 11.59 0.78
CA SER A 115 1.55 11.84 2.02
C SER A 115 0.78 11.25 3.20
N LEU A 116 1.32 10.19 3.80
CA LEU A 116 0.74 9.54 4.97
C LEU A 116 1.16 10.30 6.24
N PRO A 117 0.23 10.65 7.14
CA PRO A 117 0.57 11.28 8.41
C PRO A 117 1.37 10.33 9.32
N PRO A 118 2.24 10.85 10.21
CA PRO A 118 3.01 10.02 11.14
C PRO A 118 2.15 9.25 12.14
N GLU A 119 0.91 9.69 12.41
CA GLU A 119 -0.03 9.01 13.31
C GLU A 119 -0.65 7.72 12.73
N TYR A 120 -0.37 7.37 11.47
CA TYR A 120 -0.89 6.18 10.77
C TYR A 120 0.19 5.15 10.39
#